data_AF-A0A2V6GQI6-F1
#
_entry.id   AF-A0A2V6GQI6-F1
#
_cell.length_a   1.000
_cell.length_b   1.000
_cell.length_c   1.000
_cell.angle_alpha   90.00
_cell.angle_beta   90.00
_cell.angle_gamma   90.00
#
_symmetry.space_group_name_H-M   'P 1'
#
loop_
_entity.id
_entity.type
_entity.pdbx_description
1 polymer ?
#
loop_
_entity_poly.entity_id
_entity_poly.type
_entity_poly.pdbx_seq_one_letter_code
_entity_poly.pdbx_strand_id
1 'polypeptide(L)'
;MGTELIWGKCTGKIVETEAYLAESDEACHTFSRPTARAFVERNKAGAAYIYFSYGAHWMLNVLVKGVASGFVLIRAAQPLRGIALMKKRRKIDDERRLCSGPGKLTEAFNITDRHHEMN
;
A
#
# COMPACT_ATOMS: atom_id res chain seq x y z
N MET A 1 0.92 12.80 -5.81
CA MET A 1 -0.27 12.93 -4.92
C MET A 1 -1.47 13.32 -5.76
N GLY A 2 -2.66 12.79 -5.45
CA GLY A 2 -3.89 13.06 -6.20
C GLY A 2 -4.19 12.11 -7.36
N THR A 3 -3.37 11.08 -7.57
CA THR A 3 -3.70 9.96 -8.47
C THR A 3 -4.73 9.03 -7.82
N GLU A 4 -5.40 8.21 -8.63
CA GLU A 4 -6.37 7.23 -8.14
C GLU A 4 -5.73 5.86 -7.89
N LEU A 5 -5.96 5.30 -6.71
CA LEU A 5 -5.78 3.87 -6.45
C LEU A 5 -7.05 3.15 -6.89
N ILE A 6 -6.93 2.29 -7.89
CA ILE A 6 -8.03 1.46 -8.40
C ILE A 6 -7.74 0.02 -7.99
N TRP A 7 -8.67 -0.61 -7.26
CA TRP A 7 -8.54 -2.01 -6.82
C TRP A 7 -9.87 -2.73 -6.89
N GLY A 8 -10.03 -3.61 -7.89
CA GLY A 8 -11.29 -4.29 -8.16
C GLY A 8 -12.44 -3.29 -8.30
N LYS A 9 -13.45 -3.37 -7.41
CA LYS A 9 -14.63 -2.48 -7.40
C LYS A 9 -14.46 -1.20 -6.57
N CYS A 10 -13.28 -1.00 -5.98
CA CYS A 10 -12.97 0.11 -5.08
C CYS A 10 -12.01 1.09 -5.75
N THR A 11 -12.28 2.38 -5.56
CA THR A 11 -11.38 3.45 -6.03
C THR A 11 -11.23 4.49 -4.93
N GLY A 12 -10.04 5.05 -4.79
CA GLY A 12 -9.81 6.20 -3.92
C GLY A 12 -8.68 7.09 -4.41
N LYS A 13 -8.81 8.40 -4.23
CA LYS A 13 -7.76 9.36 -4.54
C LYS A 13 -6.69 9.30 -3.45
N ILE A 14 -5.43 9.08 -3.83
CA ILE A 14 -4.32 9.02 -2.87
C ILE A 14 -4.05 10.43 -2.33
N VAL A 15 -4.15 10.58 -1.00
CA VAL A 15 -3.98 11.85 -0.30
C VAL A 15 -2.80 11.86 0.68
N GLU A 16 -2.22 10.69 0.97
CA GLU A 16 -1.04 10.57 1.84
C GLU A 16 -0.16 9.39 1.38
N THR A 17 1.13 9.66 1.24
CA THR A 17 2.16 8.67 0.90
C THR A 17 3.43 8.90 1.69
N GLU A 18 4.24 7.86 1.83
CA GLU A 18 5.58 7.94 2.42
C GLU A 18 6.56 7.18 1.52
N ALA A 19 7.73 7.76 1.31
CA ALA A 19 8.75 7.22 0.40
C ALA A 19 9.90 6.65 1.22
N TYR A 20 10.39 5.48 0.80
CA TYR A 20 11.54 4.80 1.37
C TYR A 20 12.55 4.47 0.29
N LEU A 21 13.82 4.77 0.52
CA LEU A 21 14.89 4.43 -0.43
C LEU A 21 15.29 2.96 -0.25
N ALA A 22 15.51 2.24 -1.35
CA ALA A 22 15.96 0.86 -1.26
C ALA A 22 17.40 0.75 -0.69
N GLU A 23 18.19 1.81 -0.83
CA GLU A 23 19.56 1.89 -0.35
C GLU A 23 19.71 3.07 0.61
N SER A 24 20.56 2.92 1.62
CA SER A 24 20.92 3.97 2.60
C SER A 24 19.74 4.60 3.35
N ASP A 25 18.68 3.84 3.60
CA ASP A 25 17.52 4.25 4.41
C ASP A 25 17.20 3.17 5.46
N GLU A 26 17.51 3.47 6.72
CA GLU A 26 17.30 2.56 7.85
C GLU A 26 15.83 2.25 8.13
N ALA A 27 14.92 3.15 7.73
CA ALA A 27 13.48 2.93 7.86
C ALA A 27 12.94 1.97 6.78
N CYS A 28 13.69 1.75 5.70
CA CYS A 28 13.29 0.86 4.63
C CYS A 28 13.53 -0.61 4.99
N HIS A 29 12.60 -1.48 4.59
CA HIS A 29 12.73 -2.92 4.79
C HIS A 29 13.97 -3.52 4.12
N THR A 30 14.48 -2.93 3.04
CA THR A 30 15.70 -3.42 2.37
C THR A 30 16.95 -3.28 3.23
N PHE A 31 16.97 -2.35 4.19
CA PHE A 31 18.09 -2.16 5.10
C PHE A 31 18.39 -3.43 5.89
N SER A 32 17.36 -4.08 6.43
CA SER A 32 17.51 -5.24 7.33
C SER A 32 16.99 -6.55 6.76
N ARG A 33 16.08 -6.54 5.77
CA ARG A 33 15.39 -7.76 5.31
C ARG A 33 15.93 -8.25 3.96
N PRO A 34 16.58 -9.44 3.89
CA PRO A 34 17.02 -10.03 2.63
C PRO A 34 15.88 -10.26 1.62
N THR A 35 14.70 -10.63 2.10
CA THR A 35 13.52 -10.87 1.23
C THR A 35 13.02 -9.61 0.53
N ALA A 36 13.19 -8.44 1.16
CA ALA A 36 12.85 -7.15 0.54
C ALA A 36 13.86 -6.77 -0.55
N ARG A 37 15.16 -7.01 -0.34
CA ARG A 37 16.20 -6.83 -1.37
C ARG A 37 15.94 -7.73 -2.58
N ALA A 38 15.72 -9.02 -2.34
CA ALA A 38 15.35 -9.96 -3.40
C ALA A 38 14.05 -9.56 -4.12
N PHE A 39 13.12 -8.88 -3.45
CA PHE A 39 11.89 -8.37 -4.09
C PHE A 39 12.20 -7.26 -5.08
N VAL A 40 13.05 -6.30 -4.70
CA VAL A 40 13.48 -5.19 -5.58
C VAL A 40 14.21 -5.73 -6.82
N GLU A 41 15.06 -6.75 -6.64
CA GLU A 41 15.80 -7.37 -7.73
C GLU A 41 14.87 -8.04 -8.75
N ARG A 42 13.96 -8.92 -8.29
CA ARG A 42 13.14 -9.75 -9.19
C ARG A 42 11.97 -9.02 -9.85
N ASN A 43 11.46 -7.94 -9.24
CA ASN A 43 10.26 -7.26 -9.70
C ASN A 43 10.53 -6.01 -10.53
N LYS A 44 9.54 -5.63 -11.35
CA LYS A 44 9.53 -4.39 -12.14
C LYS A 44 8.91 -3.24 -11.33
N ALA A 45 9.17 -2.00 -11.76
CA ALA A 45 8.47 -0.84 -11.20
C ALA A 45 6.94 -1.02 -11.33
N GLY A 46 6.20 -0.61 -10.30
CA GLY A 46 4.75 -0.83 -10.19
C GLY A 46 4.36 -2.02 -9.31
N ALA A 47 5.27 -2.97 -9.07
CA ALA A 47 4.96 -4.17 -8.28
C ALA A 47 4.50 -3.82 -6.84
N ALA A 48 3.42 -4.47 -6.40
CA ALA A 48 2.86 -4.32 -5.07
C ALA A 48 3.72 -5.06 -4.03
N TYR A 49 4.39 -4.31 -3.17
CA TYR A 49 5.08 -4.83 -1.99
C TYR A 49 4.16 -4.77 -0.77
N ILE A 50 3.50 -5.90 -0.50
CA ILE A 50 2.56 -6.05 0.62
C ILE A 50 3.16 -6.87 1.74
N TYR A 51 3.11 -6.36 2.97
CA TYR A 51 3.57 -7.08 4.16
C TYR A 51 2.61 -6.89 5.33
N PHE A 52 2.63 -7.83 6.27
CA PHE A 52 1.84 -7.73 7.50
C PHE A 52 2.63 -6.97 8.56
N SER A 53 2.01 -5.95 9.15
CA SER A 53 2.62 -5.09 10.16
C SER A 53 2.02 -5.36 11.53
N TYR A 54 2.88 -5.61 12.52
CA TYR A 54 2.56 -5.78 13.95
C TYR A 54 1.37 -6.71 14.23
N GLY A 55 1.19 -7.77 13.43
CA GLY A 55 0.14 -8.76 13.65
C GLY A 55 -1.29 -8.24 13.39
N ALA A 56 -1.46 -7.03 12.85
CA ALA A 56 -2.78 -6.38 12.78
C ALA A 56 -3.24 -6.10 11.35
N HIS A 57 -2.39 -5.52 10.51
CA HIS A 57 -2.82 -4.97 9.22
C HIS A 57 -1.80 -5.20 8.10
N TRP A 58 -2.32 -5.36 6.89
CA TRP A 58 -1.51 -5.33 5.66
C TRP A 58 -1.11 -3.90 5.32
N MET A 59 0.11 -3.72 4.80
CA MET A 59 0.61 -2.44 4.28
C MET A 59 0.80 -2.54 2.78
N LEU A 60 0.28 -1.58 2.01
CA LEU A 60 0.47 -1.54 0.55
C LEU A 60 1.59 -0.56 0.21
N ASN A 61 2.65 -1.08 -0.41
CA ASN A 61 3.69 -0.27 -1.02
C ASN A 61 3.75 -0.56 -2.52
N VAL A 62 4.19 0.43 -3.30
CA VAL A 62 4.46 0.27 -4.72
C VAL A 62 5.96 0.40 -4.95
N LEU A 63 6.56 -0.56 -5.67
CA LEU A 63 7.95 -0.52 -6.06
C LEU A 63 8.20 0.58 -7.10
N VAL A 64 9.18 1.41 -6.85
CA VAL A 64 9.68 2.40 -7.80
C VAL A 64 11.10 2.00 -8.20
N LYS A 65 11.42 2.08 -9.50
CA LYS A 65 12.77 1.87 -10.03
C LYS A 65 13.15 3.06 -10.90
N GLY A 66 14.43 3.42 -10.90
CA GLY A 66 14.97 4.56 -11.64
C GLY A 66 16.35 4.93 -11.11
N VAL A 67 16.70 6.22 -11.15
CA VAL A 67 17.96 6.75 -10.57
C VAL A 67 18.13 6.31 -9.11
N ALA A 68 17.02 6.30 -8.36
CA ALA A 68 16.93 5.65 -7.06
C ALA A 68 15.75 4.69 -7.06
N SER A 69 15.98 3.45 -6.62
CA SER A 69 14.92 2.47 -6.39
C SER A 69 14.41 2.58 -4.96
N GLY A 70 13.17 2.18 -4.71
CA GLY A 70 12.56 2.30 -3.40
C GLY A 70 11.10 1.91 -3.39
N PHE A 71 10.41 2.31 -2.34
CA PHE A 71 9.00 2.01 -2.13
C PHE A 71 8.22 3.27 -1.83
N VAL A 72 6.97 3.31 -2.29
CA VAL A 72 6.00 4.31 -1.87
C VAL A 72 4.88 3.62 -1.11
N LEU A 73 4.82 3.83 0.20
CA LEU A 73 3.72 3.39 1.07
C LEU A 73 2.49 4.25 0.80
N ILE A 74 1.35 3.61 0.54
CA ILE A 74 0.07 4.31 0.44
C ILE A 74 -0.53 4.42 1.84
N ARG A 75 -0.50 5.63 2.41
CA ARG A 75 -0.91 5.88 3.80
C ARG A 75 -2.38 6.21 3.93
N ALA A 76 -2.93 6.98 3.00
CA ALA A 76 -4.35 7.31 3.02
C ALA A 76 -4.89 7.62 1.63
N ALA A 77 -6.19 7.37 1.48
CA ALA A 77 -6.94 7.71 0.28
C ALA A 77 -8.31 8.29 0.65
N GLN A 78 -8.80 9.22 -0.16
CA GLN A 78 -10.20 9.64 -0.14
C GLN A 78 -11.03 8.62 -0.93
N PRO A 79 -11.99 7.91 -0.32
CA PRO A 79 -12.85 6.97 -1.05
C PRO A 79 -13.64 7.66 -2.17
N LEU A 80 -13.69 7.05 -3.36
CA LEU A 80 -14.43 7.56 -4.53
C LEU A 80 -15.50 6.58 -5.03
N ARG A 81 -15.17 5.28 -5.10
CA ARG A 81 -16.08 4.22 -5.57
C ARG A 81 -15.97 2.99 -4.68
N GLY A 82 -17.05 2.21 -4.58
CA GLY A 82 -17.09 0.99 -3.76
C GLY A 82 -17.26 1.24 -2.27
N ILE A 83 -17.69 2.44 -1.86
CA ILE A 83 -17.80 2.88 -0.46
C ILE A 83 -18.64 1.92 0.40
N ALA A 84 -19.77 1.41 -0.10
CA ALA A 84 -20.58 0.44 0.62
C ALA A 84 -19.82 -0.87 0.94
N LEU A 85 -18.96 -1.33 0.02
CA LEU A 85 -18.09 -2.50 0.27
C LEU A 85 -17.03 -2.18 1.33
N MET A 86 -16.43 -0.98 1.26
CA MET A 86 -15.47 -0.52 2.25
C MET A 86 -16.10 -0.45 3.66
N LYS A 87 -17.29 0.15 3.79
CA LYS A 87 -18.06 0.20 5.06
C LYS A 87 -18.34 -1.20 5.60
N LYS A 88 -18.79 -2.12 4.74
CA LYS A 88 -19.04 -3.52 5.11
C LYS A 88 -17.78 -4.22 5.63
N ARG A 89 -16.63 -4.03 4.96
CA ARG A 89 -15.35 -4.63 5.37
C ARG A 89 -14.85 -4.06 6.70
N ARG A 90 -14.88 -2.72 6.83
CA ARG A 90 -14.41 -1.97 8.01
C ARG A 90 -15.39 -1.96 9.18
N LYS A 91 -16.62 -2.40 8.98
CA LYS A 91 -17.73 -2.41 9.97
C LYS A 91 -17.98 -1.03 10.61
N ILE A 92 -17.91 0.03 9.79
CA ILE A 92 -18.18 1.41 10.22
C ILE A 92 -18.90 2.17 9.11
N ASP A 93 -19.69 3.19 9.49
CA ASP A 93 -20.40 4.04 8.54
C ASP A 93 -19.68 5.35 8.19
N ASP A 94 -18.74 5.78 9.04
CA ASP A 94 -17.98 7.02 8.85
C ASP A 94 -16.95 6.87 7.71
N GLU A 95 -17.26 7.52 6.58
CA GLU A 95 -16.44 7.51 5.38
C GLU A 95 -15.05 8.09 5.58
N ARG A 96 -14.92 9.10 6.46
CA ARG A 96 -13.63 9.75 6.74
C ARG A 96 -12.65 8.78 7.38
N ARG A 97 -13.16 7.76 8.09
CA ARG A 97 -12.34 6.76 8.80
C ARG A 97 -12.07 5.49 7.99
N LEU A 98 -12.63 5.36 6.78
CA LEU A 98 -12.46 4.15 5.96
C LEU A 98 -11.01 3.96 5.52
N CYS A 99 -10.36 5.03 5.07
CA CYS A 99 -9.05 4.96 4.40
C CYS A 99 -8.05 5.99 4.96
N SER A 100 -8.24 6.44 6.20
CA SER A 100 -7.40 7.44 6.88
C SER A 100 -6.22 6.82 7.64
N GLY A 101 -5.52 5.90 6.99
CA GLY A 101 -4.39 5.16 7.56
C GLY A 101 -4.09 3.88 6.78
N PRO A 102 -2.84 3.43 6.71
CA PRO A 102 -2.40 2.44 5.72
C PRO A 102 -3.08 1.08 5.94
N GLY A 103 -3.20 0.64 7.19
CA GLY A 103 -3.92 -0.60 7.53
C GLY A 103 -5.44 -0.53 7.35
N LYS A 104 -6.03 0.66 7.54
CA LYS A 104 -7.47 0.88 7.29
C LYS A 104 -7.77 0.82 5.79
N LEU A 105 -6.90 1.44 5.00
CA LEU A 105 -6.97 1.44 3.55
C LEU A 105 -6.90 0.01 2.99
N THR A 106 -5.93 -0.80 3.40
CA THR A 106 -5.82 -2.17 2.90
C THR A 106 -7.04 -3.02 3.27
N GLU A 107 -7.58 -2.88 4.48
CA GLU A 107 -8.81 -3.56 4.87
C GLU A 107 -10.03 -3.08 4.06
N ALA A 108 -10.20 -1.77 3.88
CA ALA A 108 -11.29 -1.19 3.09
C ALA A 108 -11.26 -1.68 1.63
N PHE A 109 -10.05 -1.79 1.04
CA PHE A 109 -9.85 -2.25 -0.33
C PHE A 109 -9.78 -3.78 -0.46
N ASN A 110 -9.76 -4.54 0.65
CA ASN A 110 -9.56 -5.99 0.70
C ASN A 110 -8.22 -6.43 0.08
N ILE A 111 -7.17 -5.71 0.42
CA ILE A 111 -5.78 -6.02 0.06
C ILE A 111 -5.20 -6.91 1.14
N THR A 112 -4.64 -8.04 0.72
CA THR A 112 -3.95 -9.03 1.57
C THR A 112 -2.67 -9.52 0.89
N ASP A 113 -1.91 -10.37 1.58
CA ASP A 113 -0.78 -11.15 1.05
C ASP A 113 -0.96 -11.76 -0.34
N ARG A 114 -2.18 -12.18 -0.69
CA ARG A 114 -2.50 -12.77 -2.01
C ARG A 114 -2.20 -11.85 -3.18
N HIS A 115 -2.01 -10.56 -2.90
CA HIS A 115 -1.70 -9.55 -3.91
C HIS A 115 -0.24 -9.10 -3.88
N HIS A 116 0.60 -9.69 -3.02
CA HIS A 116 2.04 -9.43 -3.03
C HIS A 116 2.61 -9.81 -4.40
N GLU A 117 3.46 -8.96 -4.97
CA GLU A 117 4.06 -9.11 -6.30
C GLU A 117 3.09 -8.98 -7.49
N MET A 118 1.86 -8.52 -7.27
CA MET A 118 1.00 -8.13 -8.39
C MET A 118 1.52 -6.84 -9.05
N ASN A 119 1.39 -6.76 -10.38
CA ASN A 119 1.62 -5.55 -11.18
C ASN A 119 0.29 -4.97 -11.66
#